data_AF-A0A9W8XHJ9-F1
#
_entry.id   AF-A0A9W8XHJ9-F1
#
_cell.length_a   1.000
_cell.length_b   1.000
_cell.length_c   1.000
_cell.angle_alpha   90.00
_cell.angle_beta   90.00
_cell.angle_gamma   90.00
#
_symmetry.space_group_name_H-M   'P 1'
#
loop_
_entity.id
_entity.type
_entity.pdbx_description
1 polymer ?
#
loop_
_entity_poly.entity_id
_entity_poly.type
_entity_poly.pdbx_seq_one_letter_code
_entity_poly.pdbx_strand_id
1 'polypeptide(L)'
;MAHCEHVTKPADIADFVLYIKTWGDMVHHHHSMEETEAFPQWDEIAKAGGASESITSRNIEQHHAFEVGFEDFRTYAEEMQGGKAEYDGKKVKAMLESFAAVLNEHLHDEVTMILDMEKYDGVALKKVMDAAAQKSINSADPVLFPMKAWLEGH
;
A
#
# COMPACT_ATOMS: atom_id res chain seq x y z
N MET A 1 -3.60 6.67 -18.97
CA MET A 1 -3.71 5.66 -20.04
C MET A 1 -2.79 4.52 -19.64
N ALA A 2 -3.31 3.33 -19.34
CA ALA A 2 -2.49 2.23 -18.83
C ALA A 2 -1.61 1.66 -19.96
N HIS A 3 -0.28 1.68 -19.78
CA HIS A 3 0.69 1.25 -20.79
C HIS A 3 0.82 -0.28 -20.93
N CYS A 4 0.14 -1.04 -20.08
CA CYS A 4 0.16 -2.50 -20.04
C CYS A 4 -0.18 -3.15 -21.40
N GLU A 5 -1.14 -2.61 -22.16
CA GLU A 5 -1.48 -3.16 -23.49
C GLU A 5 -0.31 -3.09 -24.51
N HIS A 6 0.74 -2.31 -24.24
CA HIS A 6 1.90 -2.16 -25.11
C HIS A 6 3.12 -2.97 -24.67
N VAL A 7 3.08 -3.63 -23.51
CA VAL A 7 4.15 -4.48 -23.00
C VAL A 7 4.07 -5.83 -23.71
N THR A 8 4.94 -6.05 -24.70
CA THR A 8 4.84 -7.18 -25.65
C THR A 8 6.10 -8.03 -25.75
N LYS A 9 7.26 -7.50 -25.36
CA LYS A 9 8.51 -8.27 -25.37
C LYS A 9 8.55 -9.17 -24.13
N PRO A 10 9.02 -10.44 -24.24
CA PRO A 10 9.06 -11.34 -23.09
C PRO A 10 9.83 -10.80 -21.87
N ALA A 11 10.94 -10.09 -22.10
CA ALA A 11 11.70 -9.47 -21.01
C ALA A 11 10.91 -8.34 -20.33
N ASP A 12 10.33 -7.42 -21.11
CA ASP A 12 9.50 -6.32 -20.60
C ASP A 12 8.27 -6.86 -19.84
N ILE A 13 7.66 -7.96 -20.30
CA ILE A 13 6.56 -8.64 -19.60
C ILE A 13 7.03 -9.18 -18.25
N ALA A 14 8.16 -9.88 -18.21
CA ALA A 14 8.69 -10.45 -16.97
C ALA A 14 9.00 -9.34 -15.94
N ASP A 15 9.66 -8.26 -16.37
CA ASP A 15 9.97 -7.10 -15.52
C ASP A 15 8.69 -6.41 -15.02
N PHE A 16 7.68 -6.26 -15.89
CA PHE A 16 6.43 -5.63 -15.51
C PHE A 16 5.59 -6.48 -14.55
N VAL A 17 5.54 -7.80 -14.75
CA VAL A 17 4.89 -8.74 -13.81
C VAL A 17 5.58 -8.69 -12.44
N LEU A 18 6.92 -8.68 -12.42
CA LEU A 18 7.68 -8.53 -11.18
C LEU A 18 7.35 -7.21 -10.48
N TYR A 19 7.32 -6.10 -11.22
CA TYR A 19 6.94 -4.79 -10.69
C TYR A 19 5.54 -4.82 -10.07
N ILE A 20 4.54 -5.36 -10.79
CA ILE A 20 3.16 -5.45 -10.28
C ILE A 20 3.12 -6.22 -8.96
N LYS A 21 3.77 -7.40 -8.90
CA LYS A 21 3.77 -8.23 -7.70
C LYS A 21 4.44 -7.53 -6.53
N THR A 22 5.65 -6.99 -6.75
CA THR A 22 6.40 -6.29 -5.71
C THR A 22 5.67 -5.06 -5.19
N TRP A 23 5.10 -4.24 -6.08
CA TRP A 23 4.30 -3.09 -5.68
C TRP A 23 3.05 -3.51 -4.91
N GLY A 24 2.32 -4.50 -5.40
CA GLY A 24 1.10 -5.00 -4.77
C GLY A 24 1.36 -5.55 -3.36
N ASP A 25 2.41 -6.34 -3.18
CA ASP A 25 2.79 -6.84 -1.86
C ASP A 25 3.22 -5.72 -0.91
N MET A 26 3.97 -4.73 -1.41
CA MET A 26 4.40 -3.59 -0.61
C MET A 26 3.19 -2.78 -0.11
N VAL A 27 2.23 -2.46 -1.00
CA VAL A 27 1.02 -1.70 -0.64
C VAL A 27 0.13 -2.50 0.32
N HIS A 28 -0.07 -3.81 0.08
CA HIS A 28 -0.81 -4.66 1.02
C HIS A 28 -0.16 -4.65 2.42
N HIS A 29 1.16 -4.84 2.47
CA HIS A 29 1.89 -4.85 3.73
C HIS A 29 1.83 -3.49 4.44
N HIS A 30 1.96 -2.40 3.69
CA HIS A 30 1.84 -1.03 4.20
C HIS A 30 0.48 -0.78 4.87
N HIS A 31 -0.64 -1.06 4.19
CA HIS A 31 -1.97 -0.85 4.77
C HIS A 31 -2.24 -1.80 5.95
N SER A 32 -1.72 -3.03 5.91
CA SER A 32 -1.79 -3.94 7.06
C SER A 32 -1.09 -3.35 8.29
N MET A 33 0.07 -2.74 8.11
CA MET A 33 0.83 -2.09 9.19
C MET A 33 0.13 -0.84 9.73
N GLU A 34 -0.57 -0.11 8.88
CA GLU A 34 -1.40 1.01 9.30
C GLU A 34 -2.55 0.57 10.19
N GLU A 35 -3.36 -0.38 9.72
CA GLU A 35 -4.54 -0.84 10.46
C GLU A 35 -4.19 -1.59 11.75
N THR A 36 -3.09 -2.35 11.76
CA THR A 36 -2.72 -3.18 12.91
C THR A 36 -1.81 -2.47 13.90
N GLU A 37 -1.02 -1.49 13.47
CA GLU A 37 -0.04 -0.83 14.34
C GLU A 37 -0.25 0.68 14.47
N ALA A 38 -0.37 1.41 13.36
CA ALA A 38 -0.33 2.88 13.40
C ALA A 38 -1.68 3.50 13.81
N PHE A 39 -2.74 3.21 13.05
CA PHE A 39 -4.05 3.83 13.18
C PHE A 39 -4.67 3.68 14.57
N PRO A 40 -4.64 2.50 15.22
CA PRO A 40 -5.18 2.36 16.58
C PRO A 40 -4.48 3.27 17.59
N GLN A 41 -3.15 3.41 17.47
CA GLN A 41 -2.36 4.24 18.39
C GLN A 41 -2.55 5.74 18.11
N TRP A 42 -2.68 6.13 16.84
CA TRP A 42 -3.01 7.50 16.45
C TRP A 42 -4.40 7.92 16.96
N ASP A 43 -5.40 7.05 16.87
CA ASP A 43 -6.73 7.31 17.41
C ASP A 43 -6.68 7.51 18.94
N GLU A 44 -5.91 6.72 19.68
CA GLU A 44 -5.75 6.91 21.13
C GLU A 44 -5.05 8.23 21.48
N ILE A 45 -4.03 8.64 20.70
CA ILE A 45 -3.37 9.95 20.87
C ILE A 45 -4.34 11.08 20.56
N ALA A 46 -5.09 11.00 19.46
CA ALA A 46 -6.07 12.01 19.06
C ALA A 46 -7.19 12.15 20.10
N LYS A 47 -7.68 11.02 20.63
CA LYS A 47 -8.67 10.97 21.70
C LYS A 47 -8.16 11.60 23.00
N ALA A 48 -6.91 11.32 23.39
CA ALA A 48 -6.27 12.01 24.51
C ALA A 48 -6.13 13.53 24.26
N GLY A 49 -5.98 13.93 22.99
CA GLY A 49 -6.01 15.31 22.52
C GLY A 49 -7.41 15.90 22.32
N GLY A 50 -8.48 15.19 22.68
CA GLY A 50 -9.86 15.69 22.65
C GLY A 50 -10.65 15.37 21.39
N ALA A 51 -10.18 14.48 20.52
CA ALA A 51 -10.99 13.96 19.40
C ALA A 51 -12.23 13.22 19.93
N SER A 52 -13.40 13.51 19.36
CA SER A 52 -14.66 12.84 19.69
C SER A 52 -14.93 11.60 18.84
N GLU A 53 -14.22 11.45 17.73
CA GLU A 53 -14.35 10.37 16.75
C GLU A 53 -12.96 9.86 16.34
N SER A 54 -12.90 8.68 15.72
CA SER A 54 -11.67 8.16 15.10
C SER A 54 -11.24 9.10 13.97
N ILE A 55 -9.94 9.39 13.91
CA ILE A 55 -9.36 10.22 12.85
C ILE A 55 -8.92 9.38 11.65
N THR A 56 -8.88 8.05 11.79
CA THR A 56 -8.39 7.11 10.76
C THR A 56 -9.50 6.28 10.10
N SER A 57 -10.71 6.25 10.67
CA SER A 57 -11.83 5.39 10.20
C SER A 57 -12.12 5.49 8.70
N ARG A 58 -12.10 6.70 8.12
CA ARG A 58 -12.32 6.88 6.68
C ARG A 58 -11.26 6.19 5.82
N ASN A 59 -9.98 6.22 6.23
CA ASN A 59 -8.91 5.54 5.51
C ASN A 59 -9.10 4.02 5.55
N ILE A 60 -9.50 3.48 6.71
CA ILE A 60 -9.83 2.06 6.87
C ILE A 60 -11.00 1.65 5.95
N GLU A 61 -12.08 2.43 5.93
CA GLU A 61 -13.21 2.19 5.03
C GLU A 61 -12.78 2.18 3.56
N GLN A 62 -11.87 3.07 3.18
CA GLN A 62 -11.32 3.13 1.83
C GLN A 62 -10.41 1.95 1.50
N HIS A 63 -9.56 1.49 2.43
CA HIS A 63 -8.78 0.27 2.27
C HIS A 63 -9.69 -0.91 1.91
N HIS A 64 -10.72 -1.14 2.72
CA HIS A 64 -11.64 -2.26 2.52
C HIS A 64 -12.47 -2.09 1.24
N ALA A 65 -12.76 -0.86 0.83
CA ALA A 65 -13.51 -0.59 -0.40
C ALA A 65 -12.75 -0.99 -1.67
N PHE A 66 -11.41 -0.89 -1.70
CA PHE A 66 -10.60 -1.27 -2.86
C PHE A 66 -9.93 -2.65 -2.73
N GLU A 67 -9.89 -3.23 -1.52
CA GLU A 67 -9.15 -4.45 -1.18
C GLU A 67 -9.47 -5.61 -2.13
N VAL A 68 -10.74 -5.89 -2.40
CA VAL A 68 -11.14 -7.03 -3.25
C VAL A 68 -10.53 -6.93 -4.65
N GLY A 69 -10.67 -5.79 -5.33
CA GLY A 69 -10.13 -5.61 -6.68
C GLY A 69 -8.59 -5.59 -6.69
N PHE A 70 -8.00 -5.11 -5.60
CA PHE A 70 -6.56 -5.09 -5.43
C PHE A 70 -5.96 -6.48 -5.17
N GLU A 71 -6.61 -7.32 -4.37
CA GLU A 71 -6.20 -8.70 -4.12
C GLU A 71 -6.37 -9.59 -5.37
N ASP A 72 -7.42 -9.39 -6.15
CA ASP A 72 -7.58 -10.05 -7.46
C ASP A 72 -6.41 -9.71 -8.39
N PHE A 73 -5.99 -8.45 -8.41
CA PHE A 73 -4.86 -7.98 -9.20
C PHE A 73 -3.52 -8.58 -8.72
N ARG A 74 -3.28 -8.60 -7.41
CA ARG A 74 -2.09 -9.22 -6.80
C ARG A 74 -2.01 -10.71 -7.07
N THR A 75 -3.13 -11.42 -6.91
CA THR A 75 -3.23 -12.86 -7.17
C THR A 75 -2.89 -13.18 -8.62
N TYR A 76 -3.43 -12.40 -9.57
CA TYR A 76 -3.10 -12.59 -10.98
C TYR A 76 -1.61 -12.36 -11.28
N ALA A 77 -0.97 -11.39 -10.61
CA ALA A 77 0.46 -11.17 -10.72
C ALA A 77 1.30 -12.34 -10.19
N GLU A 78 0.88 -12.94 -9.07
CA GLU A 78 1.49 -14.16 -8.53
C GLU A 78 1.34 -15.35 -9.49
N GLU A 79 0.16 -15.53 -10.06
CA GLU A 79 -0.10 -16.57 -11.05
C GLU A 79 0.75 -16.39 -12.32
N MET A 80 0.90 -15.16 -12.81
CA MET A 80 1.78 -14.84 -13.94
C MET A 80 3.25 -15.16 -13.62
N GLN A 81 3.73 -14.74 -12.44
CA GLN A 81 5.10 -15.02 -12.00
C GLN A 81 5.36 -16.53 -11.83
N GLY A 82 4.37 -17.27 -11.36
CA GLY A 82 4.42 -18.72 -11.18
C GLY A 82 4.15 -19.55 -12.44
N GLY A 83 3.93 -18.91 -13.59
CA GLY A 83 3.62 -19.60 -14.86
C GLY A 83 2.25 -20.29 -14.89
N LYS A 84 1.35 -19.93 -13.97
CA LYS A 84 -0.04 -20.42 -13.91
C LYS A 84 -1.00 -19.59 -14.76
N ALA A 85 -0.59 -18.38 -15.16
CA ALA A 85 -1.34 -17.53 -16.06
C ALA A 85 -0.42 -16.82 -17.06
N GLU A 86 -0.96 -16.50 -18.24
CA GLU A 86 -0.26 -15.69 -19.24
C GLU A 86 -0.55 -14.20 -19.04
N TYR A 87 0.40 -13.36 -19.46
CA TYR A 87 0.22 -11.91 -19.45
C TYR A 87 -0.83 -11.48 -20.47
N ASP A 88 -1.86 -10.79 -19.99
CA ASP A 88 -2.85 -10.10 -20.81
C ASP A 88 -2.94 -8.64 -20.37
N GLY A 89 -2.39 -7.74 -21.19
CA GLY A 89 -2.37 -6.31 -20.91
C GLY A 89 -3.77 -5.68 -20.79
N LYS A 90 -4.80 -6.24 -21.45
CA LYS A 90 -6.19 -5.78 -21.31
C LYS A 90 -6.79 -6.23 -19.99
N LYS A 91 -6.50 -7.47 -19.57
CA LYS A 91 -6.93 -7.99 -18.27
C LYS A 91 -6.28 -7.20 -17.13
N VAL A 92 -4.96 -6.96 -17.20
CA VAL A 92 -4.21 -6.11 -16.26
C VAL A 92 -4.86 -4.73 -16.15
N LYS A 93 -5.17 -4.10 -17.27
CA LYS A 93 -5.82 -2.78 -17.30
C LYS A 93 -7.19 -2.81 -16.61
N ALA A 94 -8.03 -3.78 -16.95
CA ALA A 94 -9.38 -3.89 -16.39
C ALA A 94 -9.34 -4.13 -14.87
N MET A 95 -8.40 -4.96 -14.39
CA MET A 95 -8.18 -5.16 -12.96
C MET A 95 -7.72 -3.87 -12.28
N LEU A 96 -6.73 -3.16 -12.85
CA LEU A 96 -6.27 -1.88 -12.32
C LEU A 96 -7.41 -0.85 -12.24
N GLU A 97 -8.20 -0.71 -13.31
CA GLU A 97 -9.33 0.24 -13.38
C GLU A 97 -10.43 -0.08 -12.36
N SER A 98 -10.53 -1.33 -11.88
CA SER A 98 -11.55 -1.73 -10.89
C SER A 98 -11.36 -1.11 -9.51
N PHE A 99 -10.13 -0.75 -9.14
CA PHE A 99 -9.79 -0.24 -7.81
C PHE A 99 -9.05 1.11 -7.85
N ALA A 100 -8.49 1.52 -9.00
CA ALA A 100 -7.62 2.69 -9.10
C ALA A 100 -8.27 4.01 -8.66
N ALA A 101 -9.57 4.20 -8.91
CA ALA A 101 -10.25 5.43 -8.51
C ALA A 101 -10.32 5.57 -6.98
N VAL A 102 -10.66 4.48 -6.28
CA VAL A 102 -10.77 4.45 -4.82
C VAL A 102 -9.39 4.55 -4.17
N LEU A 103 -8.39 3.82 -4.70
CA LEU A 103 -7.01 3.94 -4.25
C LEU A 103 -6.49 5.38 -4.44
N ASN A 104 -6.82 6.02 -5.56
CA ASN A 104 -6.40 7.41 -5.79
C ASN A 104 -7.05 8.38 -4.80
N GLU A 105 -8.35 8.24 -4.52
CA GLU A 105 -9.04 9.03 -3.50
C GLU A 105 -8.38 8.83 -2.13
N HIS A 106 -8.18 7.58 -1.71
CA HIS A 106 -7.52 7.21 -0.46
C HIS A 106 -6.16 7.91 -0.28
N LEU A 107 -5.28 7.85 -1.29
CA LEU A 107 -3.95 8.48 -1.22
C LEU A 107 -4.01 10.01 -1.02
N HIS A 108 -5.06 10.69 -1.48
CA HIS A 108 -5.24 12.13 -1.23
C HIS A 108 -5.81 12.41 0.16
N ASP A 109 -6.76 11.57 0.57
CA ASP A 109 -7.42 11.71 1.86
C ASP A 109 -6.51 11.39 3.02
N GLU A 110 -5.60 10.44 2.86
CA GLU A 110 -4.60 10.11 3.86
C GLU A 110 -3.67 11.31 4.13
N VAL A 111 -3.18 11.98 3.06
CA VAL A 111 -2.38 13.20 3.21
C VAL A 111 -3.16 14.28 3.95
N THR A 112 -4.45 14.45 3.62
CA THR A 112 -5.32 15.43 4.28
C THR A 112 -5.50 15.11 5.77
N MET A 113 -5.74 13.84 6.09
CA MET A 113 -5.85 13.34 7.46
C MET A 113 -4.56 13.59 8.25
N ILE A 114 -3.39 13.30 7.68
CA ILE A 114 -2.08 13.55 8.31
C ILE A 114 -1.87 15.04 8.59
N LEU A 115 -2.25 15.93 7.65
CA LEU A 115 -2.15 17.38 7.87
C LEU A 115 -3.09 17.85 8.99
N ASP A 116 -4.31 17.31 9.05
CA ASP A 116 -5.30 17.65 10.10
C ASP A 116 -4.87 17.21 11.51
N MET A 117 -3.84 16.35 11.62
CA MET A 117 -3.27 15.92 12.89
C MET A 117 -2.32 16.94 13.53
N GLU A 118 -2.00 18.07 12.88
CA GLU A 118 -1.13 19.13 13.41
C GLU A 118 -1.55 19.59 14.82
N LYS A 119 -2.84 19.51 15.13
CA LYS A 119 -3.43 19.89 16.44
C LYS A 119 -3.16 18.90 17.58
N TYR A 120 -2.60 17.73 17.30
CA TYR A 120 -2.31 16.69 18.30
C TYR A 120 -0.81 16.63 18.62
N ASP A 121 -0.40 15.73 19.54
CA ASP A 121 1.01 15.54 19.90
C ASP A 121 1.81 14.94 18.74
N GLY A 122 2.36 15.79 17.88
CA GLY A 122 3.15 15.39 16.72
C GLY A 122 4.38 14.55 17.05
N VAL A 123 4.97 14.69 18.25
CA VAL A 123 6.12 13.87 18.68
C VAL A 123 5.66 12.45 18.96
N ALA A 124 4.53 12.29 19.67
CA ALA A 124 3.93 10.98 19.92
C ALA A 124 3.48 10.31 18.62
N LEU A 125 2.80 11.06 17.73
CA LEU A 125 2.33 10.57 16.44
C LEU A 125 3.49 10.08 15.55
N LYS A 126 4.57 10.86 15.47
CA LYS A 126 5.77 10.46 14.73
C LYS A 126 6.40 9.20 15.30
N LYS A 127 6.47 9.07 16.64
CA LYS A 127 7.03 7.88 17.29
C LYS A 127 6.24 6.61 16.93
N VAL A 128 4.92 6.69 16.85
CA VAL A 128 4.06 5.58 16.38
C VAL A 128 4.42 5.23 14.94
N MET A 129 4.51 6.23 14.06
CA MET A 129 4.85 6.01 12.64
C MET A 129 6.23 5.35 12.47
N ASP A 130 7.25 5.86 13.17
CA ASP A 130 8.60 5.29 13.12
C ASP A 130 8.61 3.82 13.59
N ALA A 131 7.85 3.49 14.63
CA ALA A 131 7.74 2.12 15.13
C ALA A 131 7.01 1.19 14.15
N ALA A 132 5.91 1.66 13.55
CA ALA A 132 5.18 0.92 12.52
C ALA A 132 6.06 0.70 11.28
N ALA A 133 6.75 1.71 10.79
CA ALA A 133 7.68 1.61 9.67
C ALA A 133 8.83 0.62 9.96
N GLN A 134 9.43 0.70 11.15
CA GLN A 134 10.49 -0.22 11.54
C GLN A 134 10.00 -1.68 11.61
N LYS A 135 8.79 -1.90 12.13
CA LYS A 135 8.18 -3.23 12.15
C LYS A 135 7.86 -3.71 10.73
N SER A 136 7.35 -2.84 9.87
CA SER A 136 7.09 -3.11 8.45
C SER A 136 8.35 -3.58 7.73
N ILE A 137 9.47 -2.86 7.90
CA ILE A 137 10.78 -3.22 7.32
C ILE A 137 11.25 -4.60 7.81
N ASN A 138 11.04 -4.91 9.10
CA ASN A 138 11.50 -6.16 9.70
C ASN A 138 10.64 -7.38 9.32
N SER A 139 9.39 -7.16 8.91
CA SER A 139 8.45 -8.22 8.53
C SER A 139 8.26 -8.35 7.01
N ALA A 140 8.75 -7.39 6.22
CA ALA A 140 8.68 -7.45 4.77
C ALA A 140 9.50 -8.63 4.22
N ASP A 141 9.02 -9.24 3.14
CA ASP A 141 9.79 -10.23 2.40
C ASP A 141 11.12 -9.59 1.92
N PRO A 142 12.28 -10.24 2.11
CA PRO A 142 13.58 -9.74 1.66
C PRO A 142 13.62 -9.32 0.19
N VAL A 143 12.75 -9.90 -0.65
CA VAL A 143 12.62 -9.58 -2.08
C VAL A 143 11.85 -8.27 -2.32
N LEU A 144 11.01 -7.83 -1.37
CA LEU A 144 10.28 -6.55 -1.44
C LEU A 144 11.15 -5.35 -1.06
N PHE A 145 12.21 -5.59 -0.27
CA PHE A 145 13.20 -4.59 0.12
C PHE A 145 14.63 -5.04 -0.23
N PRO A 146 15.02 -5.10 -1.51
CA PRO A 146 16.44 -5.16 -1.87
C PRO A 146 17.20 -3.90 -1.43
N MET A 147 16.50 -2.85 -0.95
CA MET A 147 17.06 -1.63 -0.37
C MET A 147 17.74 -1.78 0.99
N LYS A 148 17.77 -2.99 1.59
CA LYS A 148 18.63 -3.20 2.78
C LYS A 148 20.10 -2.86 2.47
N ALA A 149 20.55 -3.11 1.24
CA ALA A 149 21.89 -2.74 0.77
C ALA A 149 22.09 -1.23 0.49
N TRP A 150 21.01 -0.45 0.35
CA TRP A 150 21.09 0.99 0.05
C TRP A 150 21.02 1.85 1.33
N LEU A 151 20.35 1.35 2.38
CA LEU A 151 20.26 2.00 3.69
C LEU A 151 21.44 1.68 4.61
N GLU A 152 22.09 0.53 4.44
CA GLU A 152 23.32 0.17 5.17
C GLU A 152 24.60 0.79 4.55
N GLY A 153 24.45 1.57 3.47
CA GLY A 153 25.54 2.17 2.70
C GLY A 153 25.75 3.69 2.89
N HIS A 154 25.00 4.34 3.79
CA HIS A 154 25.11 5.78 4.10
C HIS A 154 25.05 6.06 5.60
#